data_AF-A0A1X1YYB2-F1
#
_entry.id   AF-A0A1X1YYB2-F1
#
_cell.length_a   1.000
_cell.length_b   1.000
_cell.length_c   1.000
_cell.angle_alpha   90.00
_cell.angle_beta   90.00
_cell.angle_gamma   90.00
#
_symmetry.space_group_name_H-M   'P 1'
#
loop_
_entity.id
_entity.type
_entity.pdbx_description
1 polymer ?
#
loop_
_entity_poly.entity_id
_entity_poly.type
_entity_poly.pdbx_seq_one_letter_code
_entity_poly.pdbx_strand_id
1 'polypeptide(L)'
;MVGFSEDIRKPSSDGDVDEGSATGAKSDWRRRERRQAQKYFGKRLTNADHQLIKNYAQSLDLDMSDLIAPYVDKILKQARAHARQTTRAIAS
;
A
#
# COMPACT_ATOMS: atom_id res chain seq x y z
N MET A 1 -65.28 5.35 5.92
CA MET A 1 -65.75 4.24 6.76
C MET A 1 -64.93 3.02 6.38
N VAL A 2 -64.23 2.47 7.36
CA VAL A 2 -63.35 1.29 7.28
C VAL A 2 -64.16 0.00 7.19
N GLY A 3 -63.56 -1.04 6.58
CA GLY A 3 -63.95 -2.46 6.72
C GLY A 3 -64.23 -3.11 5.35
N PHE A 4 -63.77 -4.32 5.03
CA PHE A 4 -63.20 -5.39 5.87
C PHE A 4 -62.62 -6.49 4.92
N SER A 5 -61.56 -7.16 5.39
CA SER A 5 -60.94 -8.46 5.03
C SER A 5 -61.78 -9.52 4.27
N GLU A 6 -61.29 -10.61 3.68
CA GLU A 6 -60.05 -11.42 3.59
C GLU A 6 -60.28 -12.30 2.31
N ASP A 7 -59.28 -12.80 1.55
CA ASP A 7 -58.86 -14.20 1.66
C ASP A 7 -57.76 -14.53 0.61
N ILE A 8 -56.60 -14.91 1.12
CA ILE A 8 -55.74 -16.06 0.75
C ILE A 8 -55.87 -16.64 -0.68
N ARG A 9 -54.84 -16.43 -1.50
CA ARG A 9 -54.29 -17.49 -2.37
C ARG A 9 -52.82 -17.24 -2.70
N LYS A 10 -51.91 -17.97 -2.05
CA LYS A 10 -50.57 -18.22 -2.61
C LYS A 10 -50.74 -19.10 -3.86
N PRO A 11 -50.02 -18.82 -4.95
CA PRO A 11 -49.43 -19.87 -5.75
C PRO A 11 -47.94 -19.96 -5.42
N SER A 12 -47.56 -21.17 -5.03
CA SER A 12 -46.20 -21.65 -4.89
C SER A 12 -45.54 -21.79 -6.26
N SER A 13 -44.20 -21.74 -6.23
CA SER A 13 -43.27 -22.50 -7.07
C SER A 13 -42.75 -21.87 -8.36
N ASP A 14 -41.42 -22.02 -8.47
CA ASP A 14 -40.61 -22.14 -9.68
C ASP A 14 -40.08 -20.84 -10.29
N GLY A 15 -39.00 -20.37 -9.67
CA GLY A 15 -38.05 -19.43 -10.25
C GLY A 15 -36.73 -19.55 -9.50
N ASP A 16 -36.05 -20.68 -9.66
CA ASP A 16 -34.62 -20.83 -9.35
C ASP A 16 -33.85 -19.69 -10.04
N VAL A 17 -33.58 -18.62 -9.30
CA VAL A 17 -32.61 -17.62 -9.74
C VAL A 17 -31.26 -18.26 -9.50
N ASP A 18 -30.70 -18.80 -10.57
CA ASP A 18 -29.32 -19.26 -10.71
C ASP A 18 -28.40 -18.41 -9.81
N GLU A 19 -27.93 -19.04 -8.73
CA GLU A 19 -26.87 -18.53 -7.89
C GLU A 19 -25.64 -18.38 -8.79
N GLY A 20 -25.54 -17.21 -9.42
CA GLY A 20 -24.35 -16.74 -10.08
C GLY A 20 -23.22 -16.84 -9.05
N SER A 21 -22.49 -17.94 -9.16
CA SER A 21 -21.34 -18.35 -8.38
C SER A 21 -20.22 -17.32 -8.57
N ALA A 22 -20.43 -16.14 -7.99
CA ALA A 22 -19.36 -15.32 -7.48
C ALA A 22 -18.80 -16.09 -6.29
N THR A 23 -18.04 -17.14 -6.59
CA THR A 23 -16.96 -17.57 -5.71
C THR A 23 -16.12 -16.32 -5.49
N GLY A 24 -16.46 -15.59 -4.42
CA GLY A 24 -15.69 -14.48 -3.91
C GLY A 24 -14.35 -15.08 -3.53
N ALA A 25 -13.44 -15.15 -4.51
CA ALA A 25 -12.08 -15.57 -4.34
C ALA A 25 -11.57 -14.71 -3.19
N LYS A 26 -11.49 -15.33 -2.00
CA LYS A 26 -11.06 -14.67 -0.76
C LYS A 26 -9.81 -13.92 -1.14
N SER A 27 -9.93 -12.59 -1.24
CA SER A 27 -8.82 -11.75 -1.63
C SER A 27 -7.75 -12.01 -0.58
N ASP A 28 -6.71 -12.76 -0.96
CA ASP A 28 -5.61 -13.13 -0.09
C ASP A 28 -4.96 -11.82 0.38
N TRP A 29 -5.36 -11.36 1.56
CA TRP A 29 -4.86 -10.12 2.15
C TRP A 29 -3.33 -10.19 2.31
N ARG A 30 -2.78 -11.40 2.53
CA ARG A 30 -1.35 -11.70 2.55
C ARG A 30 -0.64 -11.43 1.22
N ARG A 31 -1.31 -11.64 0.07
CA ARG A 31 -0.78 -11.25 -1.25
C ARG A 31 -0.81 -9.74 -1.47
N ARG A 32 -1.73 -9.03 -0.82
CA ARG A 32 -1.85 -7.57 -0.89
C ARG A 32 -0.68 -6.88 -0.16
N GLU A 33 -0.25 -7.43 0.98
CA GLU A 33 0.90 -6.97 1.78
C GLU A 33 2.22 -6.96 1.00
N ARG A 34 2.47 -8.01 0.18
CA ARG A 34 3.71 -8.15 -0.60
C ARG A 34 3.79 -7.24 -1.84
N ARG A 35 2.69 -6.60 -2.26
CA ARG A 35 2.67 -5.73 -3.47
C ARG A 35 3.10 -4.28 -3.21
N GLN A 36 3.29 -3.88 -1.95
CA GLN A 36 3.87 -2.58 -1.56
C GLN A 36 5.40 -2.68 -1.48
N ALA A 37 6.06 -3.21 -2.53
CA ALA A 37 7.51 -3.47 -2.51
C ALA A 37 8.34 -2.18 -2.41
N GLN A 38 7.77 -1.03 -2.77
CA GLN A 38 8.38 0.26 -2.59
C GLN A 38 8.05 0.80 -1.19
N LYS A 39 9.07 0.83 -0.34
CA LYS A 39 8.98 1.45 0.98
C LYS A 39 9.54 2.86 0.92
N TYR A 40 8.80 3.82 1.46
CA TYR A 40 9.24 5.20 1.54
C TYR A 40 10.26 5.37 2.68
N PHE A 41 11.32 6.11 2.39
CA PHE A 41 12.28 6.55 3.39
C PHE A 41 11.96 8.01 3.77
N GLY A 42 11.30 8.19 4.91
CA GLY A 42 10.94 9.52 5.42
C GLY A 42 11.73 9.89 6.67
N LYS A 43 12.31 11.10 6.69
CA LYS A 43 12.89 11.70 7.88
C LYS A 43 12.01 12.88 8.33
N ARG A 44 11.73 12.97 9.63
CA ARG A 44 11.09 14.17 10.19
C ARG A 44 12.11 15.30 10.25
N LEU A 45 11.73 16.44 9.68
CA LEU A 45 12.51 17.67 9.64
C LEU A 45 11.70 18.77 10.33
N THR A 46 12.38 19.81 10.81
CA THR A 46 11.69 21.03 11.20
C THR A 46 11.13 21.72 9.95
N ASN A 47 10.11 22.58 10.10
CA ASN A 47 9.54 23.30 8.96
C ASN A 47 10.60 24.21 8.30
N ALA A 48 11.44 24.87 9.11
CA ALA A 48 12.53 25.71 8.61
C ALA A 48 13.51 24.93 7.72
N ASP A 49 13.99 23.77 8.19
CA ASP A 49 14.92 22.93 7.42
C ASP A 49 14.27 22.40 6.14
N HIS A 50 13.00 22.02 6.22
CA HIS A 50 12.26 21.53 5.05
C HIS A 50 12.16 22.61 3.96
N GLN A 51 11.84 23.87 4.33
CA GLN A 51 11.80 24.98 3.37
C GLN A 51 13.19 25.28 2.80
N LEU A 52 14.23 25.23 3.63
CA LEU A 52 15.60 25.47 3.18
C LEU A 52 16.01 24.44 2.11
N ILE A 53 15.79 23.15 2.38
CA ILE A 53 16.10 22.08 1.43
C ILE A 53 15.25 22.22 0.16
N LYS A 54 13.97 22.60 0.29
CA LYS A 54 13.08 22.80 -0.85
C LYS A 54 13.56 23.94 -1.75
N ASN A 55 13.90 25.09 -1.17
CA ASN A 55 14.40 26.25 -1.91
C ASN A 55 15.73 25.94 -2.58
N TYR A 56 16.59 25.17 -1.91
CA TYR A 56 17.85 24.73 -2.48
C TYR A 56 17.65 23.79 -3.68
N ALA A 57 16.76 22.80 -3.58
CA ALA A 57 16.42 21.92 -4.69
C ALA A 57 15.85 22.72 -5.89
N GLN A 58 14.97 23.68 -5.63
CA GLN A 58 14.42 24.58 -6.64
C GLN A 58 15.50 25.43 -7.33
N SER A 59 16.51 25.90 -6.58
CA SER A 59 17.63 26.66 -7.17
C SER A 59 18.47 25.84 -8.16
N LEU A 60 18.40 24.52 -8.08
CA LEU A 60 19.08 23.57 -8.95
C LEU A 60 18.16 23.00 -10.06
N ASP A 61 16.90 23.47 -10.14
CA ASP A 61 15.86 22.92 -11.01
C ASP A 61 15.61 21.41 -10.80
N LEU A 62 15.70 20.97 -9.54
CA LEU A 62 15.51 19.58 -9.12
C LEU A 62 14.38 19.45 -8.11
N ASP A 63 13.75 18.27 -8.05
CA ASP A 63 12.91 17.91 -6.90
C ASP A 63 13.77 17.55 -5.68
N MET A 64 13.21 17.75 -4.49
CA MET A 64 13.86 17.36 -3.23
C MET A 64 14.19 15.86 -3.21
N SER A 65 13.31 15.04 -3.80
CA SER A 65 13.50 13.59 -3.91
C SER A 65 14.74 13.25 -4.73
N ASP A 66 14.93 13.91 -5.87
CA ASP A 66 16.04 13.70 -6.79
C ASP A 66 17.36 14.20 -6.18
N LEU A 67 17.31 15.29 -5.41
CA LEU A 67 18.46 15.79 -4.67
C LEU A 67 18.97 14.78 -3.63
N ILE A 68 18.06 14.08 -2.94
CA ILE A 68 18.39 13.19 -1.82
C ILE A 68 18.70 11.77 -2.29
N ALA A 69 18.07 11.29 -3.37
CA ALA A 69 18.23 9.96 -3.94
C ALA A 69 19.70 9.45 -4.01
N PRO A 70 20.67 10.20 -4.58
CA PRO A 70 22.04 9.70 -4.70
C PRO A 70 22.74 9.51 -3.34
N TYR A 71 22.33 10.25 -2.31
CA TYR A 71 22.89 10.08 -0.96
C TYR A 71 22.32 8.83 -0.28
N VAL A 72 21.03 8.56 -0.47
CA VAL A 72 20.39 7.33 0.02
C VAL A 72 21.03 6.10 -0.62
N ASP A 73 21.31 6.13 -1.92
CA ASP A 73 21.97 5.04 -2.62
C ASP A 73 23.39 4.77 -2.12
N LYS A 74 24.15 5.82 -1.78
CA LYS A 74 25.48 5.67 -1.16
C LYS A 74 25.39 4.96 0.19
N ILE A 75 24.44 5.37 1.05
CA ILE A 75 24.22 4.76 2.36
C ILE A 75 23.81 3.29 2.18
N LEU A 76 22.89 2.98 1.26
CA LEU A 76 22.46 1.62 0.98
C LEU A 76 23.63 0.75 0.47
N LYS A 77 24.49 1.30 -0.38
CA LYS A 77 25.70 0.59 -0.87
C LYS A 77 26.64 0.23 0.29
N GLN A 78 26.89 1.17 1.20
CA GLN A 78 27.71 0.93 2.39
C GLN A 78 27.06 -0.10 3.33
N ALA A 79 25.76 0.03 3.60
CA ALA A 79 25.02 -0.90 4.44
C ALA A 79 25.04 -2.33 3.88
N ARG A 80 24.89 -2.50 2.55
CA ARG A 80 24.99 -3.80 1.88
C ARG A 80 26.40 -4.39 1.97
N ALA A 81 27.44 -3.57 1.82
CA ALA A 81 28.82 -4.02 1.95
C ALA A 81 29.10 -4.51 3.38
N HIS A 82 28.67 -3.75 4.39
CA HIS A 82 28.79 -4.12 5.79
C HIS A 82 28.03 -5.42 6.10
N ALA A 83 26.77 -5.54 5.65
CA ALA A 83 25.98 -6.75 5.86
C ALA A 83 26.66 -8.00 5.30
N ARG A 84 27.27 -7.92 4.11
CA ARG A 84 28.04 -9.04 3.51
C ARG A 84 29.26 -9.42 4.36
N GLN A 85 29.96 -8.44 4.92
CA GLN A 85 31.10 -8.69 5.81
C GLN A 85 30.65 -9.36 7.11
N THR A 86 29.57 -8.87 7.72
CA THR A 86 28.99 -9.46 8.94
C THR A 86 28.51 -10.89 8.71
N THR A 87 27.76 -11.17 7.63
CA THR A 87 27.30 -12.54 7.32
C THR A 87 28.48 -13.50 7.11
N ARG A 88 29.56 -13.05 6.45
CA ARG A 88 30.77 -13.86 6.26
C ARG A 88 31.48 -14.16 7.58
N ALA A 89 31.51 -13.21 8.51
CA ALA A 89 32.13 -13.38 9.83
C ALA A 89 31.32 -14.27 10.79
N ILE A 90 30.00 -14.35 10.62
CA ILE A 90 29.14 -15.25 11.41
C ILE A 90 29.19 -16.70 10.87
N ALA A 91 29.48 -16.86 9.57
CA ALA A 91 29.56 -18.16 8.92
C ALA A 91 30.96 -18.84 9.00
N SER A 92 31.93 -18.18 9.64
CA SER A 92 33.28 -18.67 9.92
C SER A 92 33.45 -18.99 11.40
#